data_AF-A0A3S1CBZ6-F1
#
_entry.id   AF-A0A3S1CBZ6-F1
#
_cell.length_a   1.000
_cell.length_b   1.000
_cell.length_c   1.000
_cell.angle_alpha   90.00
_cell.angle_beta   90.00
_cell.angle_gamma   90.00
#
_symmetry.space_group_name_H-M   'P 1'
#
loop_
_entity.id
_entity.type
_entity.pdbx_description
1 polymer ?
#
loop_
_entity_poly.entity_id
_entity_poly.type
_entity_poly.pdbx_seq_one_letter_code
_entity_poly.pdbx_strand_id
1 'polypeptide(L)' 'MLKTIEGIYKNGKIELAETPEGITESPVFVTFLATKPTTWPEIILQYQGTEESIIFESYRDELLPPKEVEF' A
#
# COMPACT_ATOMS: atom_id res chain seq x y z
N MET A 1 -2.60 17.65 -20.42
CA MET A 1 -2.95 16.52 -19.54
C MET A 1 -1.67 15.78 -19.21
N LEU A 2 -1.41 15.45 -17.94
CA LEU A 2 -0.20 14.70 -17.56
C LEU A 2 -0.35 13.24 -18.03
N LYS A 3 0.69 12.70 -18.66
CA LYS A 3 0.77 11.29 -19.05
C LYS A 3 1.93 10.65 -18.30
N THR A 4 1.70 9.45 -17.77
CA THR A 4 2.72 8.65 -17.09
C THR A 4 3.00 7.43 -17.95
N ILE A 5 4.27 7.25 -18.31
CA ILE A 5 4.74 6.14 -19.14
C ILE A 5 5.81 5.40 -18.35
N GLU A 6 5.68 4.07 -18.27
CA GLU A 6 6.71 3.23 -17.67
C GLU A 6 7.95 3.16 -18.58
N GLY A 7 9.13 3.07 -17.99
CA GLY A 7 10.36 2.88 -18.73
C GLY A 7 11.46 2.27 -17.88
N ILE A 8 12.43 1.66 -18.55
CA ILE A 8 13.57 1.01 -17.91
C ILE A 8 14.79 1.92 -18.07
N TYR A 9 15.40 2.28 -16.94
CA TYR A 9 16.67 3.02 -16.94
C TYR A 9 17.87 2.07 -17.12
N LYS A 10 18.74 2.37 -18.09
CA LYS A 10 20.02 1.69 -18.33
C LYS A 10 21.08 2.71 -18.77
N ASN A 11 22.17 2.81 -18.01
CA ASN A 11 23.36 3.59 -18.37
C ASN A 11 23.07 5.03 -18.81
N GLY A 12 22.22 5.76 -18.07
CA GLY A 12 21.89 7.15 -18.40
C GLY A 12 20.80 7.32 -19.46
N LYS A 13 20.22 6.23 -19.98
CA LYS A 13 19.11 6.25 -20.94
C LYS A 13 17.86 5.59 -20.34
N ILE A 14 16.69 6.08 -20.73
CA ILE A 14 15.39 5.49 -20.37
C ILE A 14 14.77 4.93 -21.64
N GLU A 15 14.52 3.62 -21.65
CA GLU A 15 13.76 2.93 -22.69
C GLU A 15 12.29 2.94 -22.27
N LEU A 16 11.47 3.77 -22.92
CA LEU A 16 10.03 3.86 -22.63
C LEU A 16 9.30 2.61 -23.15
N ALA A 17 8.32 2.13 -22.40
CA ALA A 17 7.48 0.99 -22.78
C ALA A 17 6.53 1.34 -23.95
N GLU A 18 6.14 2.61 -24.05
CA GLU A 18 5.33 3.14 -25.14
C GLU A 18 5.85 4.51 -25.60
N THR A 19 5.67 4.79 -26.90
CA THR A 19 6.00 6.10 -27.46
C THR A 19 4.81 7.04 -27.24
N PRO A 20 4.99 8.19 -26.56
CA PRO A 20 3.90 9.14 -26.40
C PRO A 20 3.50 9.74 -27.76
N GLU A 21 2.25 9.50 -28.17
CA GLU A 21 1.71 10.13 -29.38
C GLU A 21 1.54 11.64 -29.21
N GLY A 22 1.95 12.39 -30.24
CA GLY A 22 1.76 13.84 -30.32
C GLY A 22 2.69 14.68 -29.45
N ILE A 23 3.76 14.08 -28.89
CA ILE A 23 4.76 14.80 -28.10
C ILE A 23 6.10 14.75 -28.83
N THR A 24 6.56 15.90 -29.32
CA THR A 24 7.90 16.03 -29.93
C THR A 24 8.96 16.38 -28.89
N GLU A 25 8.65 17.29 -27.96
CA GLU A 25 9.52 17.72 -26.87
C GLU A 25 8.66 18.14 -25.67
N SER A 26 9.07 17.76 -24.45
CA SER A 26 8.42 18.17 -23.20
C SER A 26 9.37 17.96 -22.02
N PRO A 27 9.33 18.81 -20.98
CA PRO A 27 10.00 18.52 -19.72
C PRO A 27 9.37 17.29 -19.04
N VAL A 28 10.20 16.48 -18.37
CA VAL A 28 9.79 15.25 -17.67
C VAL A 28 10.42 15.16 -16.29
N PHE A 29 9.74 14.47 -15.36
CA PHE A 29 10.30 14.07 -14.08
C PHE A 29 10.60 12.57 -14.10
N VAL A 30 11.74 12.17 -13.54
CA VAL A 30 12.14 10.77 -13.43
C VAL A 30 12.14 10.36 -11.97
N THR A 31 11.40 9.31 -11.64
CA THR A 31 11.35 8.73 -10.30
C THR A 31 11.85 7.31 -10.36
N PHE A 32 12.91 7.00 -9.62
CA PHE A 32 13.43 5.64 -9.54
C PHE A 32 12.64 4.85 -8.49
N LEU A 33 11.98 3.79 -8.94
CA LEU A 33 11.30 2.86 -8.04
C LEU A 33 12.35 1.96 -7.39
N ALA A 34 12.47 2.02 -6.07
CA ALA A 34 13.28 1.07 -5.33
C ALA A 34 12.66 -0.33 -5.47
N THR A 35 13.46 -1.30 -5.90
CA THR A 35 13.11 -2.70 -5.73
C THR A 35 13.13 -2.98 -4.23
N LYS A 36 11.95 -2.96 -3.59
CA LYS A 36 11.86 -3.47 -2.22
C LYS A 36 12.29 -4.94 -2.27
N PRO A 37 13.29 -5.36 -1.46
CA PRO A 37 13.59 -6.77 -1.36
C PRO A 37 12.30 -7.51 -0.98
N THR A 38 11.95 -8.55 -1.73
CA THR A 38 10.82 -9.44 -1.44
C THR A 38 11.06 -10.31 -0.20
N THR A 39 12.27 -10.26 0.35
CA THR A 39 12.60 -10.90 1.62
C THR A 39 12.09 -10.05 2.76
N TRP A 40 10.98 -10.49 3.35
CA TRP A 40 10.55 -10.01 4.65
C TRP A 40 11.68 -10.16 5.67
N PRO A 41 11.90 -9.18 6.56
CA PRO A 41 12.78 -9.34 7.70
C PRO A 41 12.49 -10.66 8.43
N GLU A 42 13.53 -11.40 8.80
CA GLU A 42 13.38 -12.70 9.47
C GLU A 42 12.47 -12.63 10.70
N ILE A 43 12.49 -11.50 11.42
CA ILE A 43 11.63 -11.27 12.59
C ILE A 43 10.13 -11.32 12.28
N ILE A 44 9.73 -10.98 11.04
CA ILE A 44 8.33 -11.06 10.58
C ILE A 44 7.99 -12.51 10.18
N LEU A 45 8.94 -13.25 9.59
CA LEU A 45 8.76 -14.66 9.24
C LEU A 45 8.80 -15.59 10.46
N GLN A 46 9.50 -15.20 11.52
CA GLN A 46 9.63 -15.95 12.78
C GLN A 46 8.48 -15.67 13.74
N TYR A 47 7.62 -14.68 13.46
CA TYR A 47 6.46 -14.41 14.30
C TYR A 47 5.45 -15.57 14.17
N GLN A 48 5.55 -16.53 15.09
CA GLN A 48 4.47 -17.45 15.37
C GLN A 48 3.44 -16.70 16.19
N GLY A 49 2.27 -16.43 15.59
CA GLY A 49 1.15 -15.86 16.32
C GLY A 49 0.88 -16.71 17.56
N THR A 50 0.79 -16.07 18.72
CA THR A 50 0.25 -16.70 19.91
C THR A 50 -1.26 -16.87 19.72
N GLU A 51 -1.84 -17.99 20.19
CA GLU A 51 -3.30 -18.13 20.34
C GLU A 51 -3.83 -17.24 21.48
N GLU A 52 -3.34 -16.01 21.59
CA GLU A 52 -4.12 -14.99 22.28
C GLU A 52 -5.27 -14.67 21.34
N SER A 53 -6.36 -15.42 21.51
CA SER A 53 -7.66 -15.00 21.05
C SER A 53 -7.80 -13.56 21.49
N ILE A 54 -7.91 -12.64 20.53
CA ILE A 54 -8.37 -11.30 20.84
C ILE A 54 -9.76 -11.52 21.43
N ILE A 55 -9.85 -11.54 22.75
CA ILE A 55 -11.12 -11.41 23.44
C ILE A 55 -11.50 -9.97 23.16
N PHE A 56 -12.25 -9.77 22.08
CA PHE A 56 -13.08 -8.59 21.98
C PHE A 56 -13.99 -8.68 23.19
N GLU A 57 -13.70 -7.90 24.23
CA GLU A 57 -14.65 -7.61 25.30
C GLU A 57 -15.84 -6.96 24.59
N SER A 58 -16.75 -7.82 24.16
CA SER A 58 -17.89 -7.46 23.36
C SER A 58 -18.76 -6.58 24.24
N TYR A 59 -18.78 -5.30 23.89
CA TYR A 59 -19.69 -4.26 24.37
C TYR A 59 -19.48 -3.88 25.84
N ARG A 60 -18.84 -2.72 26.05
CA ARG A 60 -19.10 -1.89 27.24
C ARG A 60 -20.61 -1.84 27.45
N ASP A 61 -21.08 -2.21 28.64
CA ASP A 61 -22.50 -2.16 29.02
C ASP A 61 -23.15 -0.78 28.74
N GLU A 62 -22.32 0.26 28.65
CA GLU A 62 -22.65 1.63 28.28
C GLU A 62 -23.26 1.78 26.87
N LEU A 63 -23.11 0.79 25.98
CA LEU A 63 -23.73 0.76 24.65
C LEU A 63 -25.01 -0.07 24.58
N LEU A 64 -25.41 -0.71 25.68
CA LEU A 64 -26.69 -1.39 25.73
C LEU A 64 -27.81 -0.34 25.76
N PRO A 65 -28.86 -0.49 24.93
CA PRO A 65 -30.00 0.40 25.01
C PRO A 65 -30.55 0.39 26.45
N PRO A 66 -30.99 1.55 26.98
CA PRO A 66 -31.54 1.61 28.33
C PRO A 66 -32.68 0.62 28.45
N LYS A 67 -32.70 -0.15 29.54
CA LYS A 67 -33.78 -1.09 29.80
C LYS A 67 -35.08 -0.31 29.93
N GLU A 68 -36.05 -0.63 29.08
CA GLU A 68 -37.38 -0.07 29.18
C GLU A 68 -37.97 -0.45 30.54
N VAL A 69 -38.46 0.55 31.27
CA VAL A 69 -39.16 0.33 32.54
C VAL A 69 -40.55 -0.15 32.18
N GLU A 70 -40.84 -1.43 32.41
CA GLU A 70 -42.20 -1.96 32.35
C GLU A 70 -43.00 -1.36 33.53
N PHE A 71 -44.10 -0.67 33.22
CA PHE A 71 -45.04 -0.09 34.18
C PHE A 71 -46.19 -1.04 34.47
#